data_AF-A0A255Z801-F1
#
_entry.id   AF-A0A255Z801-F1
#
_cell.length_a   1.000
_cell.length_b   1.000
_cell.length_c   1.000
_cell.angle_alpha   90.00
_cell.angle_beta   90.00
_cell.angle_gamma   90.00
#
_symmetry.space_group_name_H-M   'P 1'
#
loop_
_entity.id
_entity.type
_entity.pdbx_description
1 polymer ?
#
loop_
_entity_poly.entity_id
_entity_poly.type
_entity_poly.pdbx_seq_one_letter_code
_entity_poly.pdbx_strand_id
1 'polypeptide(L)'
;MAAGDEYQVKQSCFCCGASFAFGMNAYHGRHISRYRITVCDTCYMANWDGWAPHLEQKIVAHAQAKGIELPHRNSKGWLPRD
;
A
#
# COMPACT_ATOMS: atom_id res chain seq x y z
N MET A 1 -9.24 -14.80 33.53
CA MET A 1 -8.20 -13.92 32.98
C MET A 1 -8.48 -13.82 31.49
N ALA A 2 -8.95 -12.67 31.00
CA ALA A 2 -9.29 -12.50 29.60
C ALA A 2 -8.00 -12.55 28.78
N ALA A 3 -7.82 -13.61 28.00
CA ALA A 3 -6.86 -13.60 26.91
C ALA A 3 -7.38 -12.55 25.91
N GLY A 4 -6.83 -11.33 25.99
CA GLY A 4 -7.01 -10.34 24.94
C GLY A 4 -6.35 -10.91 23.70
N ASP A 5 -7.15 -11.43 22.78
CA ASP A 5 -6.70 -11.92 21.49
C ASP A 5 -6.10 -10.73 20.72
N GLU A 6 -4.79 -10.51 20.85
CA GLU A 6 -4.03 -9.58 20.02
C GLU A 6 -4.02 -10.12 18.59
N TYR A 7 -5.10 -9.87 17.86
CA TYR A 7 -5.27 -10.35 16.49
C TYR A 7 -4.39 -9.53 15.54
N GLN A 8 -3.12 -9.94 15.41
CA GLN A 8 -2.22 -9.43 14.40
C GLN A 8 -2.42 -10.20 13.11
N VAL A 9 -2.94 -9.54 12.07
CA VAL A 9 -3.07 -10.13 10.74
C VAL A 9 -1.76 -9.94 9.99
N LYS A 10 -1.13 -11.03 9.55
CA LYS A 10 -0.03 -10.93 8.59
C LYS A 10 -0.61 -10.58 7.23
N GLN A 11 -0.35 -9.36 6.76
CA GLN A 11 -0.69 -8.91 5.41
C GLN A 11 0.55 -8.82 4.53
N SER A 12 0.37 -9.02 3.24
CA SER A 12 1.45 -8.91 2.25
C SER A 12 1.46 -7.53 1.62
N CYS A 13 2.63 -6.93 1.49
CA CYS A 13 2.80 -5.64 0.83
C CYS A 13 2.56 -5.79 -0.67
N PHE A 14 1.65 -4.98 -1.21
CA PHE A 14 1.37 -4.99 -2.65
C PHE A 14 2.61 -4.64 -3.50
N CYS A 15 3.50 -3.81 -2.98
CA CYS A 15 4.69 -3.34 -3.71
C CYS A 15 5.82 -4.38 -3.72
N CYS A 16 6.34 -4.73 -2.53
CA CYS A 16 7.50 -5.58 -2.37
C CYS A 16 7.17 -7.05 -2.06
N GLY A 17 5.90 -7.38 -1.78
CA GLY A 17 5.48 -8.73 -1.40
C GLY A 17 5.85 -9.14 0.03
N ALA A 18 6.57 -8.30 0.78
CA ALA A 18 6.96 -8.61 2.15
C ALA A 18 5.73 -8.71 3.08
N SER A 19 5.74 -9.71 3.96
CA SER A 19 4.72 -9.87 4.99
C SER A 19 4.99 -8.92 6.16
N PHE A 20 3.98 -8.15 6.57
CA PHE A 20 4.02 -7.27 7.73
C PHE A 20 2.81 -7.52 8.63
N ALA A 21 2.97 -7.23 9.93
CA ALA A 21 1.87 -7.30 10.88
C ALA A 21 0.98 -6.06 10.74
N PHE A 22 -0.32 -6.30 10.57
CA PHE A 22 -1.37 -5.31 10.44
C PHE A 22 -2.51 -5.68 11.39
N GLY A 23 -2.80 -4.86 12.40
CA GLY A 23 -3.84 -5.18 13.37
C GLY A 23 -3.77 -4.34 14.64
N MET A 24 -4.51 -4.77 15.67
CA MET A 24 -4.50 -4.12 16.98
C MET A 24 -3.07 -4.15 17.52
N ASN A 25 -2.49 -2.97 17.79
CA ASN A 25 -1.09 -2.75 18.22
C ASN A 25 0.00 -2.99 17.16
N ALA A 26 -0.32 -3.26 15.90
CA ALA A 26 0.67 -3.43 14.83
C ALA A 26 0.27 -2.66 13.57
N TYR A 27 0.86 -1.48 13.37
CA TYR A 27 0.62 -0.60 12.22
C TYR A 27 1.82 -0.55 11.28
N HIS A 28 2.37 -1.72 10.90
CA HIS A 28 3.55 -1.79 10.02
C HIS A 28 3.22 -1.64 8.52
N GLY A 29 2.02 -1.15 8.21
CA GLY A 29 1.61 -0.86 6.84
C GLY A 29 0.49 0.16 6.76
N ARG A 30 0.30 0.68 5.54
CA ARG A 30 -0.70 1.68 5.22
C ARG A 30 -1.62 1.17 4.14
N HIS A 31 -2.91 1.37 4.38
CA HIS A 31 -3.94 1.16 3.38
C HIS A 31 -4.13 2.46 2.58
N ILE A 32 -3.98 2.38 1.27
CA ILE A 32 -4.17 3.51 0.37
C ILE A 32 -5.49 3.33 -0.35
N SER A 33 -6.52 3.98 0.16
CA SER A 33 -7.90 3.84 -0.31
C SER A 33 -8.06 4.20 -1.79
N ARG A 34 -7.29 5.17 -2.30
CA ARG A 34 -7.31 5.58 -3.70
C ARG A 34 -7.04 4.42 -4.65
N TYR A 35 -6.04 3.60 -4.32
CA TYR A 35 -5.65 2.44 -5.13
C TYR A 35 -6.24 1.13 -4.62
N ARG A 36 -6.91 1.15 -3.46
CA ARG A 36 -7.42 -0.04 -2.73
C ARG A 36 -6.32 -1.10 -2.52
N ILE A 37 -5.13 -0.65 -2.16
CA ILE A 37 -3.96 -1.48 -1.88
C ILE A 37 -3.48 -1.28 -0.44
N THR A 38 -2.85 -2.30 0.11
CA THR A 38 -2.11 -2.20 1.37
C THR A 38 -0.61 -2.37 1.10
N VAL A 39 0.19 -1.48 1.67
CA VAL A 39 1.65 -1.48 1.51
C VAL A 39 2.31 -1.44 2.88
N CYS A 40 3.51 -2.00 3.01
CA CYS A 40 4.27 -1.84 4.25
C CYS A 40 4.74 -0.38 4.42
N ASP A 41 4.99 0.03 5.67
CA ASP A 41 5.41 1.41 5.96
C ASP A 41 6.74 1.75 5.28
N THR A 42 7.65 0.77 5.14
CA THR A 42 8.89 0.92 4.37
C THR A 42 8.65 1.33 2.93
N CYS A 43 7.74 0.65 2.22
CA CYS A 43 7.42 1.00 0.83
C CYS A 43 6.66 2.33 0.74
N TYR A 44 5.82 2.63 1.73
CA TYR A 44 5.08 3.90 1.79
C TYR A 44 6.02 5.09 2.04
N MET A 45 7.03 4.92 2.89
CA MET A 45 8.01 5.96 3.22
C MET A 45 9.21 6.03 2.26
N ALA A 46 9.42 5.01 1.43
CA ALA A 46 10.55 4.94 0.51
C ALA A 46 10.59 6.11 -0.49
N ASN A 47 9.44 6.64 -0.90
CA ASN A 47 9.38 7.77 -1.81
C ASN A 47 8.17 8.65 -1.51
N TRP A 48 8.44 9.90 -1.14
CA TRP A 48 7.41 10.84 -0.75
C TRP A 48 6.71 11.50 -1.94
N ASP A 49 7.41 11.59 -3.09
CA ASP A 49 6.87 12.19 -4.31
C ASP A 49 5.82 11.31 -4.97
N GLY A 50 5.90 9.98 -4.81
CA GLY A 50 4.97 9.05 -5.43
C GLY A 50 5.54 7.65 -5.60
N TRP A 51 4.88 6.86 -6.43
CA TRP A 51 5.27 5.49 -6.72
C TRP A 51 6.38 5.40 -7.76
N ALA A 52 7.39 4.56 -7.49
CA ALA A 52 8.44 4.29 -8.46
C ALA A 52 7.86 3.58 -9.72
N PRO A 53 8.44 3.75 -10.92
CA PRO A 53 7.87 3.26 -12.17
C PRO A 53 7.54 1.75 -12.18
N HIS A 54 8.37 0.92 -11.56
CA HIS A 54 8.15 -0.52 -11.44
C HIS A 54 6.98 -0.89 -10.52
N LEU A 55 6.67 -0.04 -9.53
CA LEU A 55 5.48 -0.16 -8.68
C LEU A 55 4.26 0.43 -9.37
N GLU A 56 4.44 1.53 -10.10
CA GLU A 56 3.40 2.18 -10.88
C GLU A 56 2.76 1.19 -11.86
N GLN A 57 3.57 0.42 -12.60
CA GLN A 57 3.05 -0.61 -13.52
C GLN A 57 2.13 -1.63 -12.81
N LYS A 58 2.50 -2.07 -11.60
CA LYS A 58 1.64 -2.97 -10.80
C LYS A 58 0.34 -2.30 -10.36
N ILE A 59 0.42 -1.04 -9.92
CA ILE A 59 -0.74 -0.27 -9.45
C ILE A 59 -1.69 0.01 -10.61
N VAL A 60 -1.16 0.37 -11.79
CA VAL A 60 -1.95 0.59 -13.01
C VAL A 60 -2.67 -0.69 -13.42
N ALA A 61 -1.95 -1.82 -13.49
CA ALA A 61 -2.55 -3.11 -13.84
C ALA A 61 -3.65 -3.52 -12.83
N HIS A 62 -3.41 -3.30 -11.53
CA HIS A 62 -4.41 -3.55 -10.49
C HIS A 62 -5.63 -2.65 -10.62
N ALA A 63 -5.41 -1.36 -10.87
CA ALA A 63 -6.47 -0.38 -11.02
C ALA A 63 -7.33 -0.71 -12.24
N GLN A 64 -6.72 -1.02 -13.39
CA GLN A 64 -7.42 -1.45 -14.59
C GLN A 64 -8.23 -2.73 -14.34
N ALA A 65 -7.65 -3.74 -13.69
CA ALA A 65 -8.34 -4.99 -13.38
C ALA A 65 -9.54 -4.80 -12.43
N LYS A 66 -9.49 -3.79 -11.54
CA LYS A 66 -10.56 -3.49 -10.57
C LYS A 66 -11.48 -2.34 -10.99
N GLY A 67 -11.26 -1.72 -12.15
CA GLY A 67 -12.00 -0.53 -12.58
C GLY A 67 -11.81 0.66 -11.65
N ILE A 68 -10.60 0.84 -11.07
CA ILE A 68 -10.24 1.97 -10.22
C ILE A 68 -9.71 3.09 -11.12
N GLU A 69 -10.23 4.29 -10.95
CA GLU A 69 -9.72 5.48 -11.62
C GLU A 69 -8.37 5.88 -11.03
N LEU A 70 -7.36 5.96 -11.90
CA LEU A 70 -6.03 6.43 -11.50
C LEU A 70 -6.03 7.95 -11.43
N PRO A 71 -5.41 8.54 -10.40
CA PRO A 71 -5.27 9.98 -10.33
C PRO A 71 -4.30 10.49 -11.40
N HIS A 72 -4.36 11.80 -11.63
CA HIS A 72 -3.39 12.45 -12.48
C HIS A 72 -1.97 12.32 -11.90
N ARG A 73 -1.00 12.13 -12.78
CA ARG A 73 0.41 12.06 -12.40
C ARG A 73 0.87 13.41 -11.84
N ASN A 74 1.76 13.37 -10.85
CA ASN A 74 2.36 14.56 -10.27
C ASN A 74 3.26 15.29 -11.30
N SER A 75 3.85 16.43 -10.91
CA SER A 75 4.75 17.22 -11.77
C SER A 75 6.02 16.47 -12.24
N LYS A 76 6.36 15.34 -11.61
CA LYS A 76 7.46 14.44 -12.00
C LYS A 76 7.01 13.32 -12.94
N GLY A 77 5.72 13.27 -13.28
CA GLY A 77 5.14 12.24 -14.13
C GLY A 77 4.92 10.90 -13.41
N TRP A 78 4.84 10.89 -12.08
CA TRP A 78 4.61 9.68 -11.27
C TRP A 78 3.21 9.66 -10.66
N LEU A 79 2.67 8.46 -10.41
CA LEU A 79 1.46 8.32 -9.61
C LEU A 79 1.70 8.79 -8.17
N PRO A 80 0.86 9.68 -7.63
CA PRO A 80 0.94 10.10 -6.23
C PRO A 80 0.70 8.92 -5.27
N ARG A 81 1.12 9.08 -4.01
CA ARG A 81 0.91 8.07 -2.96
C ARG A 81 -0.29 8.38 -2.04
N ASP A 82 -0.90 9.55 -2.20
CA ASP A 82 -2.16 9.94 -1.54
C ASP A 82 -3.40 9.48 -2.33
#